data_AF-A0A7V0XFQ5-F1
#
_entry.id   AF-A0A7V0XFQ5-F1
#
_cell.length_a   1.000
_cell.length_b   1.000
_cell.length_c   1.000
_cell.angle_alpha   90.00
_cell.angle_beta   90.00
_cell.angle_gamma   90.00
#
_symmetry.space_group_name_H-M   'P 1'
#
loop_
_entity.id
_entity.type
_entity.pdbx_description
1 polymer ?
#
loop_
_entity_poly.entity_id
_entity_poly.type
_entity_poly.pdbx_seq_one_letter_code
_entity_poly.pdbx_strand_id
1 'polypeptide(L)'
;AYARVSRSNKSVEALRREARREVEAARRSNLTIVFEMGHHSIAEHAVFNIDISDVSRLAVEAVEHHRLNAYTEKSQRYVSLTDDYVVPPELRGTEEEASFHDIIRQQNRYYHLLKERLCECIARRCPELADRPGDLENAAQEDARYITSLATMTQLGMTVNARSLELMVRRMAASPLAEVRELGRELLSRAEAVTPSLLVFTGATEYDRETYPRLREFAEGFMAPAFPRRPKNFIVYSAADVSLVDYTANADNKLLAALMHAVSKASYAECLNRIERHTLARKKEILKMAMRDLAAYDAVLREFEHLSVSFELVISASCFAQLKRHRMTSMTVQRYSPNVGWTIPESVAEVKEHKNYKDLLARTEEVFTQLAEQYPAAAQYVLTNSHQRRVLVTLNARELYHLSRLREDATAQWDIRDIVNRMVEQARNVMPLTLTLAAGKDGFARVYQDLFGSPPTVTNLELPVGRQLPASCEVGDEPEKEQVETEEKAEGGKAKTGSRKPKARVRKVKTEEKTEGGSGKAKAGSRKPKAGTQKVKRKAEVRPKAGTRKAGAGTAAKPAARKRTRK
;
A
#
# COMPACT_ATOMS: atom_id res chain seq x y z
N ALA A 1 -20.80 22.63 1.70
CA ALA A 1 -20.61 23.53 0.54
C ALA A 1 -20.61 22.76 -0.80
N TYR A 2 -19.65 21.86 -1.04
CA TYR A 2 -19.50 21.16 -2.33
C TYR A 2 -20.73 20.38 -2.78
N ALA A 3 -21.43 19.74 -1.85
CA ALA A 3 -22.70 19.07 -2.11
C ALA A 3 -23.79 19.96 -2.73
N ARG A 4 -23.68 21.29 -2.61
CA ARG A 4 -24.64 22.28 -3.09
C ARG A 4 -24.20 22.94 -4.41
N VAL A 5 -22.97 22.76 -4.88
CA VAL A 5 -22.41 23.47 -6.03
C VAL A 5 -23.17 23.16 -7.32
N SER A 6 -23.51 21.89 -7.56
CA SER A 6 -24.25 21.47 -8.76
C SER A 6 -25.74 21.85 -8.76
N ARG A 7 -26.25 22.45 -7.68
CA ARG A 7 -27.70 22.61 -7.43
C ARG A 7 -28.06 23.94 -6.76
N SER A 8 -27.15 24.91 -6.79
CA SER A 8 -27.36 26.23 -6.21
C SER A 8 -26.85 27.30 -7.16
N ASN A 9 -27.63 28.36 -7.35
CA ASN A 9 -27.21 29.54 -8.12
C ASN A 9 -26.18 30.42 -7.38
N LYS A 10 -25.82 30.06 -6.13
CA LYS A 10 -24.85 30.80 -5.31
C LYS A 10 -23.42 30.47 -5.74
N SER A 11 -22.51 31.44 -5.60
CA SER A 11 -21.09 31.20 -5.81
C SER A 11 -20.53 30.18 -4.81
N VAL A 12 -19.45 29.50 -5.18
CA VAL A 12 -18.74 28.56 -4.28
C VAL A 12 -18.31 29.25 -2.99
N GLU A 13 -17.91 30.53 -3.06
CA GLU A 13 -17.53 31.33 -1.90
C GLU A 13 -18.71 31.54 -0.93
N ALA A 14 -19.88 31.95 -1.45
CA ALA A 14 -21.08 32.12 -0.64
C ALA A 14 -21.52 30.79 0.01
N LEU A 15 -21.47 29.69 -0.74
CA LEU A 15 -21.76 28.35 -0.22
C LEU A 15 -20.80 27.90 0.89
N ARG A 16 -19.51 28.26 0.79
CA ARG A 16 -18.51 28.00 1.84
C ARG A 16 -18.78 28.85 3.08
N ARG A 17 -19.08 30.14 2.92
CA ARG A 17 -19.41 31.06 4.02
C ARG A 17 -20.64 30.59 4.79
N GLU A 18 -21.70 30.19 4.10
CA GLU A 18 -22.90 29.60 4.70
C GLU A 18 -22.59 28.30 5.45
N ALA A 19 -21.88 27.37 4.82
CA ALA A 19 -21.56 26.09 5.43
C ALA A 19 -20.71 26.22 6.71
N ARG A 20 -19.88 27.28 6.82
CA ARG A 20 -19.11 27.59 8.04
C ARG A 20 -19.97 28.17 9.17
N ARG A 21 -21.06 28.88 8.83
CA ARG A 21 -22.01 29.44 9.82
C ARG A 21 -23.00 28.39 10.31
N GLU A 22 -23.46 27.51 9.43
CA GLU A 22 -24.52 26.54 9.71
C GLU A 22 -23.99 25.09 9.77
N VAL A 23 -23.03 24.84 10.67
CA VAL A 23 -22.30 23.55 10.74
C VAL A 23 -23.25 22.36 10.92
N GLU A 24 -24.26 22.46 11.79
CA GLU A 24 -25.21 21.35 12.03
C GLU A 24 -26.10 21.07 10.81
N ALA A 25 -26.55 22.11 10.10
CA ALA A 25 -27.27 21.92 8.86
C ALA A 25 -26.37 21.31 7.77
N ALA A 26 -25.10 21.72 7.70
CA ALA A 26 -24.13 21.13 6.80
C ALA A 26 -23.85 19.65 7.13
N ARG A 27 -23.78 19.27 8.42
CA ARG A 27 -23.62 17.88 8.87
C ARG A 27 -24.81 17.02 8.49
N ARG A 28 -26.05 17.48 8.74
CA ARG A 28 -27.26 16.78 8.28
C ARG A 28 -27.30 16.63 6.77
N SER A 29 -26.92 17.69 6.06
CA SER A 29 -26.80 17.68 4.60
C SER A 29 -25.77 16.64 4.12
N ASN A 30 -24.67 16.44 4.83
CA ASN A 30 -23.71 15.40 4.49
C ASN A 30 -24.33 14.01 4.62
N LEU A 31 -25.06 13.72 5.71
CA LEU A 31 -25.73 12.44 5.92
C LEU A 31 -26.67 12.08 4.75
N THR A 32 -27.56 13.01 4.40
CA THR A 32 -28.51 12.78 3.29
C THR A 32 -27.82 12.64 1.93
N ILE A 33 -26.88 13.51 1.61
CA ILE A 33 -26.36 13.56 0.22
C ILE A 33 -25.26 12.53 0.00
N VAL A 34 -24.35 12.40 0.96
CA VAL A 34 -23.20 11.51 0.84
C VAL A 34 -23.66 10.06 0.99
N PHE A 35 -24.52 9.78 1.97
CA PHE A 35 -24.86 8.40 2.35
C PHE A 35 -26.25 7.98 1.85
N GLU A 36 -27.31 8.76 2.05
CA GLU A 36 -28.66 8.35 1.57
C GLU A 36 -28.77 8.41 0.04
N MET A 37 -28.22 9.45 -0.60
CA MET A 37 -28.20 9.62 -2.07
C MET A 37 -26.96 8.98 -2.74
N GLY A 38 -25.98 8.50 -1.96
CA GLY A 38 -24.80 7.79 -2.46
C GLY A 38 -23.74 8.66 -3.14
N HIS A 39 -23.74 9.99 -2.96
CA HIS A 39 -22.74 10.88 -3.54
C HIS A 39 -21.43 10.94 -2.72
N HIS A 40 -20.77 9.78 -2.59
CA HIS A 40 -19.56 9.62 -1.77
C HIS A 40 -18.35 10.46 -2.21
N SER A 41 -18.28 10.89 -3.48
CA SER A 41 -17.17 11.73 -3.98
C SER A 41 -17.08 13.08 -3.27
N ILE A 42 -18.18 13.56 -2.68
CA ILE A 42 -18.17 14.81 -1.91
C ILE A 42 -17.28 14.70 -0.67
N ALA A 43 -17.20 13.50 -0.06
CA ALA A 43 -16.35 13.26 1.11
C ALA A 43 -14.85 13.33 0.76
N GLU A 44 -14.48 13.19 -0.51
CA GLU A 44 -13.06 13.27 -0.95
C GLU A 44 -12.47 14.67 -0.79
N HIS A 45 -13.31 15.71 -0.67
CA HIS A 45 -12.87 17.08 -0.44
C HIS A 45 -12.46 17.36 1.02
N ALA A 46 -12.80 16.49 1.96
CA ALA A 46 -12.30 16.57 3.34
C ALA A 46 -11.00 15.75 3.43
N VAL A 47 -9.88 16.45 3.63
CA VAL A 47 -8.53 15.86 3.59
C VAL A 47 -7.85 16.05 4.94
N PHE A 48 -7.17 15.00 5.40
CA PHE A 48 -6.39 14.94 6.63
C PHE A 48 -4.92 14.72 6.29
N ASN A 49 -4.04 15.39 7.02
CA ASN A 49 -2.63 15.04 7.10
C ASN A 49 -2.40 14.45 8.49
N ILE A 50 -1.95 13.21 8.54
CA ILE A 50 -1.81 12.42 9.77
C ILE A 50 -0.40 11.84 9.80
N ASP A 51 0.30 12.07 10.90
CA ASP A 51 1.57 11.42 11.20
C ASP A 51 1.30 10.21 12.11
N ILE A 52 1.81 9.04 11.71
CA ILE A 52 1.68 7.78 12.43
C ILE A 52 3.06 7.36 12.89
N SER A 53 3.25 7.21 14.20
CA SER A 53 4.47 6.72 14.83
C SER A 53 4.20 5.43 15.61
N ASP A 54 5.27 4.79 16.07
CA ASP A 54 5.24 3.66 17.02
C ASP A 54 4.43 2.44 16.53
N VAL A 55 4.49 2.20 15.22
CA VAL A 55 3.84 1.07 14.54
C VAL A 55 4.87 0.12 13.96
N SER A 56 4.52 -1.16 13.89
CA SER A 56 5.36 -2.17 13.25
C SER A 56 5.40 -1.98 11.74
N ARG A 57 6.52 -2.38 11.15
CA ARG A 57 6.64 -2.45 9.68
C ARG A 57 5.53 -3.31 9.05
N LEU A 58 5.10 -4.39 9.73
CA LEU A 58 3.99 -5.21 9.28
C LEU A 58 2.66 -4.45 9.24
N ALA A 59 2.35 -3.65 10.28
CA ALA A 59 1.13 -2.85 10.34
C ALA A 59 1.10 -1.74 9.27
N VAL A 60 2.26 -1.15 8.93
CA VAL A 60 2.34 -0.16 7.84
C VAL A 60 1.87 -0.72 6.50
N GLU A 61 2.08 -2.02 6.22
CA GLU A 61 1.54 -2.61 4.99
C GLU A 61 0.01 -2.58 4.93
N ALA A 62 -0.70 -2.68 6.07
CA ALA A 62 -2.15 -2.57 6.11
C ALA A 62 -2.63 -1.14 5.82
N VAL A 63 -1.89 -0.13 6.28
CA VAL A 63 -2.17 1.28 6.00
C VAL A 63 -1.94 1.58 4.52
N GLU A 64 -0.75 1.23 4.01
CA GLU A 64 -0.33 1.56 2.65
C GLU A 64 -1.00 0.72 1.56
N HIS A 65 -1.75 -0.32 1.94
CA HIS A 65 -2.62 -1.07 1.03
C HIS A 65 -3.69 -0.17 0.37
N HIS A 66 -4.04 0.95 1.00
CA HIS A 66 -4.99 1.91 0.46
C HIS A 66 -4.32 2.82 -0.58
N ARG A 67 -4.63 2.57 -1.87
CA ARG A 67 -3.93 3.13 -3.04
C ARG A 67 -4.17 4.61 -3.32
N LEU A 68 -5.31 5.18 -2.89
CA LEU A 68 -5.73 6.54 -3.25
C LEU A 68 -5.36 7.58 -2.18
N ASN A 69 -4.14 7.45 -1.63
CA ASN A 69 -3.60 8.25 -0.55
C ASN A 69 -2.11 8.55 -0.81
N ALA A 70 -1.55 9.55 -0.14
CA ALA A 70 -0.12 9.83 -0.16
C ALA A 70 0.55 9.32 1.13
N TYR A 71 1.73 8.70 1.00
CA TYR A 71 2.51 8.18 2.12
C TYR A 71 3.98 8.56 1.97
N THR A 72 4.59 8.89 3.11
CA THR A 72 6.05 9.02 3.25
C THR A 72 6.48 8.21 4.46
N GLU A 73 6.86 6.95 4.23
CA GLU A 73 7.39 6.04 5.24
C GLU A 73 8.89 6.25 5.46
N LYS A 74 9.33 6.21 6.73
CA LYS A 74 10.74 6.26 7.13
C LYS A 74 11.56 5.21 6.38
N SER A 75 12.60 5.65 5.69
CA SER A 75 13.44 4.76 4.88
C SER A 75 14.46 4.00 5.73
N GLN A 76 14.38 2.67 5.72
CA GLN A 76 15.41 1.80 6.28
C GLN A 76 16.67 1.69 5.38
N ARG A 77 16.75 2.48 4.30
CA ARG A 77 17.97 2.63 3.46
C ARG A 77 18.83 3.82 3.90
N TYR A 78 18.21 4.82 4.52
CA TYR A 78 18.82 6.11 4.80
C TYR A 78 18.82 6.45 6.30
N VAL A 79 18.01 5.74 7.09
CA VAL A 79 17.97 5.92 8.53
C VAL A 79 18.40 4.64 9.22
N SER A 80 19.45 4.74 10.01
CA SER A 80 19.95 3.66 10.86
C SER A 80 18.82 3.15 11.75
N LEU A 81 18.67 1.82 11.77
CA LEU A 81 17.67 1.17 12.60
C LEU A 81 18.15 1.13 14.05
N THR A 82 17.24 1.48 14.95
CA THR A 82 17.40 1.29 16.39
C THR A 82 16.93 -0.11 16.77
N ASP A 83 16.99 -0.44 18.06
CA ASP A 83 16.55 -1.74 18.57
C ASP A 83 15.04 -1.77 18.89
N ASP A 84 14.28 -0.78 18.44
CA ASP A 84 12.85 -0.63 18.76
C ASP A 84 11.97 -1.55 17.90
N TYR A 85 11.04 -2.23 18.54
CA TYR A 85 10.07 -3.11 17.90
C TYR A 85 8.74 -3.13 18.66
N VAL A 86 7.67 -3.46 17.94
CA VAL A 86 6.34 -3.62 18.50
C VAL A 86 6.12 -5.07 18.92
N VAL A 87 5.73 -5.27 20.18
CA VAL A 87 5.16 -6.54 20.63
C VAL A 87 3.68 -6.56 20.23
N PRO A 88 3.26 -7.50 19.36
CA PRO A 88 1.86 -7.60 18.95
C PRO A 88 0.97 -7.82 20.18
N PRO A 89 -0.16 -7.11 20.33
CA PRO A 89 -1.00 -7.22 21.52
C PRO A 89 -1.46 -8.65 21.84
N GLU A 90 -1.56 -9.52 20.84
CA GLU A 90 -1.90 -10.93 20.99
C GLU A 90 -0.88 -11.74 21.81
N LEU A 91 0.38 -11.30 21.89
CA LEU A 91 1.46 -11.98 22.60
C LEU A 91 1.76 -11.37 23.97
N ARG A 92 1.17 -10.23 24.33
CA ARG A 92 1.47 -9.56 25.60
C ARG A 92 0.91 -10.37 26.77
N GLY A 93 1.76 -10.75 27.71
CA GLY A 93 1.45 -11.55 28.88
C GLY A 93 1.31 -13.05 28.61
N THR A 94 1.70 -13.54 27.42
CA THR A 94 1.64 -14.98 27.08
C THR A 94 2.97 -15.68 27.36
N GLU A 95 2.97 -17.02 27.35
CA GLU A 95 4.20 -17.81 27.59
C GLU A 95 5.24 -17.60 26.47
N GLU A 96 4.78 -17.28 25.26
CA GLU A 96 5.61 -17.07 24.07
C GLU A 96 6.16 -15.65 23.94
N GLU A 97 5.77 -14.72 24.81
CA GLU A 97 6.29 -13.34 24.79
C GLU A 97 7.82 -13.32 24.97
N ALA A 98 8.34 -14.17 25.85
CA ALA A 98 9.77 -14.24 26.13
C ALA A 98 10.58 -14.73 24.91
N SER A 99 10.09 -15.75 24.19
CA SER A 99 10.75 -16.26 22.99
C SER A 99 10.68 -15.26 21.83
N PHE A 100 9.57 -14.52 21.73
CA PHE A 100 9.43 -13.38 20.81
C PHE A 100 10.51 -12.32 21.09
N HIS A 101 10.65 -11.86 22.34
CA HIS A 101 11.67 -10.87 22.67
C HIS A 101 13.09 -11.36 22.38
N ASP A 102 13.40 -12.60 22.71
CA ASP A 102 14.74 -13.16 22.53
C ASP A 102 15.14 -13.20 21.06
N ILE A 103 14.27 -13.73 20.18
CA ILE A 103 14.61 -13.83 18.75
C ILE A 103 14.78 -12.46 18.10
N ILE A 104 13.95 -11.46 18.45
CA ILE A 104 14.06 -10.10 17.91
C ILE A 104 15.37 -9.44 18.37
N ARG A 105 15.76 -9.60 19.64
CA ARG A 105 17.03 -9.08 20.15
C ARG A 105 18.23 -9.73 19.45
N GLN A 106 18.17 -11.03 19.16
CA GLN A 106 19.20 -11.71 18.38
C GLN A 106 19.30 -11.14 16.95
N GLN A 107 18.16 -10.90 16.30
CA GLN A 107 18.12 -10.27 14.97
C GLN A 107 18.72 -8.86 14.98
N ASN A 108 18.38 -8.02 15.95
CA ASN A 108 18.91 -6.66 16.06
C ASN A 108 20.42 -6.64 16.32
N ARG A 109 20.93 -7.48 17.25
CA ARG A 109 22.37 -7.63 17.48
C ARG A 109 23.11 -8.05 16.21
N TYR A 110 22.53 -8.97 15.45
CA TYR A 110 23.13 -9.45 14.21
C TYR A 110 23.07 -8.42 13.08
N TYR A 111 22.02 -7.58 13.02
CA TYR A 111 21.96 -6.43 12.11
C TYR A 111 23.14 -5.48 12.33
N HIS A 112 23.44 -5.09 13.57
CA HIS A 112 24.56 -4.19 13.87
C HIS A 112 25.91 -4.82 13.48
N LEU A 113 26.12 -6.10 13.81
CA LEU A 113 27.32 -6.86 13.43
C LEU A 113 27.49 -6.92 11.90
N LEU A 114 26.42 -7.24 11.17
CA LEU A 114 26.46 -7.31 9.71
C LEU A 114 26.75 -5.95 9.09
N LYS A 115 26.10 -4.89 9.59
CA LYS A 115 26.29 -3.53 9.08
C LYS A 115 27.76 -3.10 9.18
N GLU A 116 28.41 -3.35 10.32
CA GLU A 116 29.84 -3.04 10.51
C GLU A 116 30.72 -3.77 9.50
N ARG A 117 30.54 -5.09 9.37
CA ARG A 117 31.32 -5.91 8.41
C ARG A 117 31.07 -5.54 6.95
N LEU A 118 29.84 -5.19 6.61
CA LEU A 118 29.46 -4.75 5.27
C LEU A 118 30.09 -3.39 4.95
N CYS A 119 30.10 -2.44 5.90
CA CYS A 119 30.82 -1.18 5.74
C CYS A 119 32.29 -1.41 5.38
N GLU A 120 33.00 -2.26 6.13
CA GLU A 120 34.41 -2.57 5.86
C GLU A 120 34.61 -3.23 4.49
N CYS A 121 33.69 -4.11 4.09
CA CYS A 121 33.76 -4.81 2.80
C CYS A 121 33.53 -3.86 1.62
N ILE A 122 32.51 -3.00 1.72
CA ILE A 122 32.17 -2.03 0.68
C ILE A 122 33.28 -0.98 0.55
N ALA A 123 33.86 -0.50 1.65
CA ALA A 123 34.98 0.44 1.62
C ALA A 123 36.20 -0.14 0.88
N ARG A 124 36.46 -1.45 1.03
CA ARG A 124 37.54 -2.15 0.30
C ARG A 124 37.23 -2.34 -1.18
N ARG A 125 35.98 -2.62 -1.53
CA ARG A 125 35.53 -2.86 -2.92
C ARG A 125 35.42 -1.58 -3.74
N CYS A 126 35.01 -0.49 -3.08
CA CYS A 126 34.75 0.81 -3.67
C CYS A 126 35.49 1.90 -2.86
N PRO A 127 36.82 2.06 -3.05
CA PRO A 127 37.61 3.08 -2.35
C PRO A 127 37.05 4.50 -2.53
N GLU A 128 36.39 4.79 -3.65
CA GLU A 128 35.71 6.06 -3.95
C GLU A 128 34.50 6.38 -3.05
N LEU A 129 34.01 5.41 -2.27
CA LEU A 129 33.00 5.62 -1.24
C LEU A 129 33.60 5.94 0.13
N ALA A 130 34.92 5.75 0.31
CA ALA A 130 35.59 6.03 1.59
C ALA A 130 35.50 7.52 1.97
N ASP A 131 35.55 8.41 0.98
CA ASP A 131 35.42 9.86 1.16
C ASP A 131 33.96 10.32 1.38
N ARG A 132 33.00 9.38 1.33
CA ARG A 132 31.55 9.62 1.49
C ARG A 132 30.95 8.68 2.53
N PRO A 133 31.26 8.90 3.83
CA PRO A 133 30.89 7.96 4.90
C PRO A 133 29.38 7.71 5.01
N GLY A 134 28.55 8.72 4.70
CA GLY A 134 27.10 8.55 4.67
C GLY A 134 26.61 7.61 3.56
N ASP A 135 27.18 7.68 2.36
CA ASP A 135 26.83 6.80 1.24
C ASP A 135 27.27 5.36 1.52
N LEU A 136 28.45 5.20 2.14
CA LEU A 136 28.98 3.91 2.58
C LEU A 136 28.07 3.26 3.63
N GLU A 137 27.67 4.01 4.66
CA GLU A 137 26.76 3.55 5.70
C GLU A 137 25.39 3.17 5.11
N ASN A 138 24.87 3.99 4.18
CA ASN A 138 23.63 3.73 3.46
C ASN A 138 23.67 2.42 2.66
N ALA A 139 24.79 2.16 1.97
CA ALA A 139 24.98 0.93 1.21
C ALA A 139 25.04 -0.30 2.12
N ALA A 140 25.76 -0.22 3.25
CA ALA A 140 25.88 -1.33 4.19
C ALA A 140 24.55 -1.64 4.90
N GLN A 141 23.83 -0.61 5.37
CA GLN A 141 22.54 -0.80 6.03
C GLN A 141 21.46 -1.34 5.09
N GLU A 142 21.57 -1.05 3.78
CA GLU A 142 20.63 -1.53 2.77
C GLU A 142 20.56 -3.06 2.71
N ASP A 143 21.71 -3.72 2.82
CA ASP A 143 21.80 -5.18 2.84
C ASP A 143 21.62 -5.73 4.27
N ALA A 144 22.21 -5.09 5.28
CA ALA A 144 22.09 -5.54 6.67
C ALA A 144 20.63 -5.62 7.14
N ARG A 145 19.75 -4.70 6.71
CA ARG A 145 18.35 -4.67 7.16
C ARG A 145 17.55 -5.91 6.78
N TYR A 146 18.03 -6.76 5.88
CA TYR A 146 17.33 -7.99 5.50
C TYR A 146 17.10 -8.95 6.68
N ILE A 147 17.95 -8.89 7.72
CA ILE A 147 17.76 -9.72 8.92
C ILE A 147 16.80 -9.12 9.95
N THR A 148 16.46 -7.83 9.85
CA THR A 148 15.56 -7.19 10.82
C THR A 148 14.13 -7.68 10.65
N SER A 149 13.39 -7.76 11.76
CA SER A 149 12.06 -8.32 11.81
C SER A 149 10.97 -7.38 11.27
N LEU A 150 9.84 -7.94 10.86
CA LEU A 150 8.63 -7.20 10.50
C LEU A 150 7.97 -6.47 11.70
N ALA A 151 8.37 -6.79 12.93
CA ALA A 151 8.04 -6.08 14.16
C ALA A 151 8.82 -4.77 14.35
N THR A 152 9.90 -4.55 13.57
CA THR A 152 10.71 -3.32 13.66
C THR A 152 9.82 -2.09 13.61
N MET A 153 9.99 -1.19 14.58
CA MET A 153 9.18 0.01 14.71
C MET A 153 9.51 1.01 13.60
N THR A 154 8.48 1.68 13.09
CA THR A 154 8.60 2.67 12.03
C THR A 154 7.56 3.78 12.19
N GLN A 155 7.62 4.75 11.28
CA GLN A 155 6.70 5.87 11.20
C GLN A 155 6.44 6.25 9.75
N LEU A 156 5.29 6.88 9.51
CA LEU A 156 4.94 7.46 8.22
C LEU A 156 4.10 8.73 8.36
N GLY A 157 4.28 9.65 7.41
CA GLY A 157 3.30 10.71 7.15
C GLY A 157 2.28 10.21 6.11
N MET A 158 1.01 10.56 6.31
CA MET A 158 -0.10 10.18 5.44
C MET A 158 -1.00 11.37 5.10
N THR A 159 -1.33 11.54 3.82
CA THR A 159 -2.44 12.39 3.37
C THR A 159 -3.58 11.51 2.88
N VAL A 160 -4.76 11.67 3.47
CA VAL A 160 -5.93 10.82 3.23
C VAL A 160 -7.21 11.66 3.18
N ASN A 161 -8.13 11.34 2.28
CA ASN A 161 -9.46 11.96 2.27
C ASN A 161 -10.48 11.16 3.09
N ALA A 162 -11.59 11.78 3.51
CA ALA A 162 -12.57 11.14 4.40
C ALA A 162 -13.16 9.84 3.83
N ARG A 163 -13.40 9.76 2.51
CA ARG A 163 -13.89 8.55 1.84
C ARG A 163 -12.88 7.40 1.94
N SER A 164 -11.61 7.69 1.66
CA SER A 164 -10.53 6.72 1.78
C SER A 164 -10.29 6.31 3.23
N LEU A 165 -10.38 7.26 4.18
CA LEU A 165 -10.19 7.01 5.60
C LEU A 165 -11.30 6.13 6.18
N GLU A 166 -12.56 6.38 5.83
CA GLU A 166 -13.70 5.53 6.26
C GLU A 166 -13.48 4.07 5.82
N LEU A 167 -13.12 3.87 4.54
CA LEU A 167 -12.80 2.55 4.02
C LEU A 167 -11.61 1.90 4.73
N MET A 168 -10.58 2.68 5.05
CA MET A 168 -9.38 2.24 5.77
C MET A 168 -9.74 1.75 7.17
N VAL A 169 -10.38 2.58 7.98
CA VAL A 169 -10.79 2.22 9.35
C VAL A 169 -11.70 0.99 9.34
N ARG A 170 -12.67 0.92 8.43
CA ARG A 170 -13.56 -0.25 8.29
C ARG A 170 -12.80 -1.55 8.03
N ARG A 171 -11.80 -1.52 7.15
CA ARG A 171 -10.95 -2.68 6.84
C ARG A 171 -10.03 -3.03 7.99
N MET A 172 -9.48 -2.02 8.66
CA MET A 172 -8.62 -2.22 9.83
C MET A 172 -9.39 -2.84 11.00
N ALA A 173 -10.66 -2.46 11.21
CA ALA A 173 -11.53 -3.07 12.22
C ALA A 173 -11.78 -4.57 11.97
N ALA A 174 -11.72 -5.02 10.72
CA ALA A 174 -11.84 -6.43 10.33
C ALA A 174 -10.51 -7.20 10.31
N SER A 175 -9.38 -6.53 10.59
CA SER A 175 -8.05 -7.14 10.52
C SER A 175 -7.91 -8.26 11.56
N PRO A 176 -7.23 -9.37 11.22
CA PRO A 176 -6.87 -10.39 12.21
C PRO A 176 -5.81 -9.90 13.21
N LEU A 177 -5.05 -8.85 12.87
CA LEU A 177 -4.01 -8.27 13.72
C LEU A 177 -4.56 -7.23 14.70
N ALA A 178 -4.31 -7.39 15.99
CA ALA A 178 -4.77 -6.49 17.04
C ALA A 178 -4.16 -5.10 16.91
N GLU A 179 -2.86 -5.00 16.59
CA GLU A 179 -2.20 -3.71 16.36
C GLU A 179 -2.93 -2.89 15.27
N VAL A 180 -3.31 -3.55 14.17
CA VAL A 180 -4.04 -2.88 13.08
C VAL A 180 -5.45 -2.45 13.53
N ARG A 181 -6.14 -3.26 14.35
CA ARG A 181 -7.44 -2.86 14.92
C ARG A 181 -7.30 -1.70 15.90
N GLU A 182 -6.22 -1.65 16.68
CA GLU A 182 -5.90 -0.55 17.60
C GLU A 182 -5.61 0.74 16.84
N LEU A 183 -4.73 0.70 15.84
CA LEU A 183 -4.42 1.84 14.99
C LEU A 183 -5.69 2.38 14.29
N GLY A 184 -6.55 1.48 13.78
CA GLY A 184 -7.81 1.88 13.16
C GLY A 184 -8.75 2.63 14.12
N ARG A 185 -8.82 2.21 15.39
CA ARG A 185 -9.61 2.91 16.43
C ARG A 185 -9.03 4.28 16.75
N GLU A 186 -7.71 4.41 16.82
CA GLU A 186 -7.06 5.70 17.10
C GLU A 186 -7.22 6.67 15.93
N LEU A 187 -7.05 6.21 14.68
CA LEU A 187 -7.32 7.03 13.50
C LEU A 187 -8.76 7.52 13.48
N LEU A 188 -9.71 6.64 13.83
CA LEU A 188 -11.11 7.00 13.87
C LEU A 188 -11.41 8.05 14.94
N SER A 189 -10.92 7.87 16.17
CA SER A 189 -11.19 8.78 17.28
C SER A 189 -10.71 10.21 16.98
N ARG A 190 -9.54 10.35 16.34
CA ARG A 190 -8.98 11.65 15.94
C ARG A 190 -9.76 12.29 14.80
N ALA A 191 -10.19 11.50 13.80
CA ALA A 191 -10.89 12.03 12.63
C ALA A 191 -12.37 12.36 12.93
N GLU A 192 -13.05 11.54 13.73
CA GLU A 192 -14.44 11.78 14.16
C GLU A 192 -14.58 13.06 14.98
N ALA A 193 -13.56 13.44 15.74
CA ALA A 193 -13.54 14.72 16.47
C ALA A 193 -13.68 15.94 15.55
N VAL A 194 -13.24 15.82 14.29
CA VAL A 194 -13.26 16.91 13.30
C VAL A 194 -14.42 16.76 12.31
N THR A 195 -14.67 15.55 11.80
CA THR A 195 -15.65 15.31 10.72
C THR A 195 -16.61 14.15 11.01
N PRO A 196 -17.42 14.21 12.09
CA PRO A 196 -18.26 13.08 12.50
C PRO A 196 -19.33 12.72 11.46
N SER A 197 -19.81 13.70 10.68
CA SER A 197 -20.85 13.48 9.66
C SER A 197 -20.35 12.85 8.36
N LEU A 198 -19.05 12.57 8.22
CA LEU A 198 -18.43 12.01 7.01
C LEU A 198 -17.77 10.64 7.25
N LEU A 199 -17.80 10.14 8.48
CA LEU A 199 -17.25 8.85 8.90
C LEU A 199 -18.38 8.06 9.56
N VAL A 200 -19.25 7.47 8.74
CA VAL A 200 -20.49 6.83 9.21
C VAL A 200 -20.35 5.30 9.18
N PHE A 201 -19.73 4.75 8.13
CA PHE A 201 -19.60 3.30 7.94
C PHE A 201 -18.21 2.80 8.33
N THR A 202 -17.90 2.93 9.62
CA THR A 202 -16.54 2.71 10.17
C THR A 202 -16.36 1.34 10.83
N GLY A 203 -17.47 0.68 11.21
CA GLY A 203 -17.45 -0.65 11.79
C GLY A 203 -17.24 -1.77 10.76
N ALA A 204 -16.51 -2.82 11.15
CA ALA A 204 -16.32 -4.01 10.32
C ALA A 204 -17.67 -4.65 9.97
N THR A 205 -17.96 -4.80 8.68
CA THR A 205 -19.13 -5.55 8.24
C THR A 205 -18.88 -7.06 8.37
N GLU A 206 -19.94 -7.86 8.42
CA GLU A 206 -19.81 -9.32 8.38
C GLU A 206 -19.06 -9.78 7.11
N TYR A 207 -19.31 -9.13 5.99
CA TYR A 207 -18.59 -9.40 4.74
C TYR A 207 -17.08 -9.18 4.91
N ASP A 208 -16.66 -8.08 5.55
CA ASP A 208 -15.23 -7.78 5.73
C ASP A 208 -14.56 -8.75 6.71
N ARG A 209 -15.28 -9.14 7.78
CA ARG A 209 -14.75 -9.98 8.85
C ARG A 209 -14.69 -11.47 8.46
N GLU A 210 -15.73 -11.98 7.80
CA GLU A 210 -15.94 -13.42 7.63
C GLU A 210 -15.49 -13.97 6.28
N THR A 211 -15.38 -13.14 5.23
CA THR A 211 -15.14 -13.64 3.87
C THR A 211 -13.78 -14.33 3.73
N TYR A 212 -12.68 -13.70 4.16
CA TYR A 212 -11.35 -14.30 4.06
C TYR A 212 -11.15 -15.53 4.95
N PRO A 213 -11.66 -15.57 6.20
CA PRO A 213 -11.70 -16.79 6.99
C PRO A 213 -12.44 -17.94 6.28
N ARG A 214 -13.67 -17.72 5.79
CA ARG A 214 -14.45 -18.76 5.07
C ARG A 214 -13.73 -19.24 3.81
N LEU A 215 -13.13 -18.33 3.04
CA LEU A 215 -12.35 -18.68 1.85
C LEU A 215 -11.11 -19.51 2.20
N ARG A 216 -10.45 -19.21 3.34
CA ARG A 216 -9.28 -19.96 3.81
C ARG A 216 -9.66 -21.39 4.18
N GLU A 217 -10.72 -21.54 4.96
CA GLU A 217 -11.26 -22.86 5.35
C GLU A 217 -11.65 -23.68 4.10
N PHE A 218 -12.35 -23.07 3.14
CA PHE A 218 -12.69 -23.74 1.89
C PHE A 218 -11.45 -24.14 1.08
N ALA A 219 -10.44 -23.26 1.04
CA ALA A 219 -9.20 -23.50 0.30
C ALA A 219 -8.37 -24.67 0.86
N GLU A 220 -8.43 -24.95 2.17
CA GLU A 220 -7.70 -26.07 2.79
C GLU A 220 -8.09 -27.42 2.18
N GLY A 221 -9.38 -27.62 1.87
CA GLY A 221 -9.85 -28.80 1.15
C GLY A 221 -9.70 -28.71 -0.36
N PHE A 222 -9.97 -27.53 -0.94
CA PHE A 222 -9.96 -27.34 -2.41
C PHE A 222 -8.56 -27.43 -3.02
N MET A 223 -7.53 -27.03 -2.28
CA MET A 223 -6.14 -26.98 -2.76
C MET A 223 -5.35 -28.26 -2.43
N ALA A 224 -6.03 -29.37 -2.14
CA ALA A 224 -5.41 -30.67 -1.89
C ALA A 224 -5.16 -31.46 -3.21
N PRO A 225 -4.08 -32.26 -3.32
CA PRO A 225 -3.03 -32.49 -2.32
C PRO A 225 -2.05 -31.31 -2.20
N ALA A 226 -1.29 -31.27 -1.10
CA ALA A 226 -0.30 -30.23 -0.86
C ALA A 226 0.67 -30.08 -2.06
N PHE A 227 0.89 -28.84 -2.48
CA PHE A 227 1.81 -28.53 -3.56
C PHE A 227 3.25 -28.89 -3.18
N PRO A 228 4.09 -29.29 -4.16
CA PRO A 228 5.50 -29.54 -3.91
C PRO A 228 6.16 -28.29 -3.32
N ARG A 229 6.99 -28.50 -2.28
CA ARG A 229 7.75 -27.41 -1.69
C ARG A 229 8.67 -26.81 -2.74
N ARG A 230 8.69 -25.48 -2.80
CA ARG A 230 9.68 -24.77 -3.60
C ARG A 230 11.07 -25.10 -3.05
N PRO A 231 12.05 -25.47 -3.89
CA PRO A 231 13.42 -25.59 -3.42
C PRO A 231 13.86 -24.25 -2.83
N LYS A 232 14.42 -24.26 -1.60
CA LYS A 232 15.04 -23.07 -1.00
C LYS A 232 16.29 -22.75 -1.84
N ASN A 233 16.15 -21.87 -2.84
CA ASN A 233 17.27 -21.49 -3.70
C ASN A 233 18.25 -20.63 -2.91
N PHE A 234 19.54 -20.95 -3.06
CA PHE A 234 20.62 -20.23 -2.41
C PHE A 234 21.04 -19.05 -3.29
N ILE A 235 21.00 -17.85 -2.71
CA ILE A 235 21.73 -16.65 -3.16
C ILE A 235 21.34 -16.22 -4.59
N VAL A 236 20.62 -15.10 -4.70
CA VAL A 236 20.22 -14.46 -5.97
C VAL A 236 19.04 -15.14 -6.71
N TYR A 237 18.23 -14.29 -7.37
CA TYR A 237 16.96 -14.62 -8.01
C TYR A 237 17.04 -15.68 -9.11
N SER A 238 16.10 -16.61 -9.07
CA SER A 238 15.82 -17.56 -10.15
C SER A 238 14.90 -16.92 -11.19
N ALA A 239 14.99 -17.35 -12.46
CA ALA A 239 13.98 -17.03 -13.47
C ALA A 239 12.55 -17.38 -13.03
N ALA A 240 12.39 -18.31 -12.08
CA ALA A 240 11.12 -18.70 -11.50
C ALA A 240 10.52 -17.69 -10.49
N ASP A 241 11.24 -16.63 -10.10
CA ASP A 241 10.73 -15.61 -9.16
C ASP A 241 9.78 -14.60 -9.82
N VAL A 242 9.76 -14.54 -11.15
CA VAL A 242 8.86 -13.69 -11.94
C VAL A 242 8.23 -14.54 -13.03
N SER A 243 6.90 -14.58 -13.06
CA SER A 243 6.14 -15.30 -14.08
C SER A 243 5.04 -14.42 -14.66
N LEU A 244 5.10 -14.13 -15.95
CA LEU A 244 4.01 -13.49 -16.68
C LEU A 244 2.83 -14.47 -16.79
N VAL A 245 1.72 -14.17 -16.10
CA VAL A 245 0.55 -15.05 -16.01
C VAL A 245 -0.58 -14.66 -16.95
N ASP A 246 -0.71 -13.38 -17.30
CA ASP A 246 -1.72 -12.89 -18.24
C ASP A 246 -1.28 -11.58 -18.89
N TYR A 247 -1.76 -11.30 -20.10
CA TYR A 247 -1.45 -10.08 -20.83
C TYR A 247 -2.49 -9.76 -21.91
N THR A 248 -2.56 -8.49 -22.30
CA THR A 248 -3.39 -8.06 -23.42
C THR A 248 -2.87 -8.65 -24.75
N ALA A 249 -3.59 -9.61 -25.31
CA ALA A 249 -3.27 -10.15 -26.64
C ALA A 249 -3.31 -9.06 -27.72
N ASN A 250 -2.38 -9.10 -28.68
CA ASN A 250 -2.19 -8.12 -29.75
C ASN A 250 -2.01 -6.67 -29.24
N ALA A 251 -1.35 -6.49 -28.09
CA ALA A 251 -1.19 -5.20 -27.42
C ALA A 251 -0.66 -4.09 -28.35
N ASP A 252 0.37 -4.37 -29.13
CA ASP A 252 0.97 -3.40 -30.04
C ASP A 252 -0.03 -2.84 -31.05
N ASN A 253 -0.90 -3.69 -31.63
CA ASN A 253 -1.93 -3.22 -32.55
C ASN A 253 -2.99 -2.39 -31.83
N LYS A 254 -3.38 -2.81 -30.62
CA LYS A 254 -4.38 -2.10 -29.80
C LYS A 254 -3.88 -0.72 -29.35
N LEU A 255 -2.60 -0.62 -29.00
CA LEU A 255 -1.96 0.66 -28.67
C LEU A 255 -2.05 1.63 -29.84
N LEU A 256 -1.56 1.20 -31.01
CA LEU A 256 -1.52 2.06 -32.19
C LEU A 256 -2.93 2.41 -32.66
N ALA A 257 -3.89 1.50 -32.54
CA ALA A 257 -5.30 1.77 -32.81
C ALA A 257 -5.88 2.81 -31.85
N ALA A 258 -5.56 2.75 -30.55
CA ALA A 258 -6.00 3.73 -29.56
C ALA A 258 -5.40 5.12 -29.84
N LEU A 259 -4.10 5.18 -30.18
CA LEU A 259 -3.44 6.43 -30.58
C LEU A 259 -4.09 7.05 -31.81
N MET A 260 -4.39 6.25 -32.83
CA MET A 260 -5.07 6.74 -34.05
C MET A 260 -6.53 7.10 -33.79
N HIS A 261 -7.21 6.40 -32.88
CA HIS A 261 -8.57 6.74 -32.48
C HIS A 261 -8.63 8.12 -31.82
N ALA A 262 -7.68 8.43 -30.93
CA ALA A 262 -7.64 9.70 -30.21
C ALA A 262 -7.47 10.94 -31.12
N VAL A 263 -6.82 10.77 -32.28
CA VAL A 263 -6.45 11.89 -33.17
C VAL A 263 -7.18 11.87 -34.52
N SER A 264 -8.16 10.98 -34.71
CA SER A 264 -8.90 10.86 -35.97
C SER A 264 -10.41 10.87 -35.74
N LYS A 265 -11.17 10.88 -36.85
CA LYS A 265 -12.64 10.73 -36.82
C LYS A 265 -13.09 9.27 -36.88
N ALA A 266 -12.15 8.33 -36.98
CA ALA A 266 -12.45 6.91 -37.13
C ALA A 266 -12.79 6.27 -35.77
N SER A 267 -13.71 5.31 -35.79
CA SER A 267 -13.95 4.45 -34.64
C SER A 267 -12.72 3.62 -34.31
N TYR A 268 -12.64 3.13 -33.07
CA TYR A 268 -11.56 2.25 -32.65
C TYR A 268 -11.47 0.98 -33.52
N ALA A 269 -12.62 0.41 -33.91
CA ALA A 269 -12.68 -0.79 -34.74
C ALA A 269 -12.05 -0.57 -36.14
N GLU A 270 -12.33 0.58 -36.77
CA GLU A 270 -11.74 0.96 -38.05
C GLU A 270 -10.23 1.18 -37.93
N CYS A 271 -9.79 1.84 -36.85
CA CYS A 271 -8.37 2.04 -36.55
C CYS A 271 -7.65 0.70 -36.39
N LEU A 272 -8.20 -0.21 -35.59
CA LEU A 272 -7.62 -1.52 -35.33
C LEU A 272 -7.50 -2.35 -36.62
N ASN A 273 -8.57 -2.41 -37.42
CA ASN A 273 -8.56 -3.14 -38.69
C ASN A 273 -7.49 -2.60 -39.65
N ARG A 274 -7.33 -1.27 -39.70
CA ARG A 274 -6.29 -0.64 -40.53
C ARG A 274 -4.89 -0.97 -40.02
N ILE A 275 -4.65 -0.85 -38.70
CA ILE A 275 -3.35 -1.17 -38.10
C ILE A 275 -2.95 -2.64 -38.32
N GLU A 276 -3.89 -3.59 -38.16
CA GLU A 276 -3.63 -5.01 -38.34
C GLU A 276 -3.12 -5.35 -39.75
N ARG A 277 -3.61 -4.64 -40.77
CA ARG A 277 -3.24 -4.82 -42.19
C ARG A 277 -1.92 -4.15 -42.58
N HIS A 278 -1.34 -3.32 -41.72
CA HIS A 278 -0.11 -2.60 -42.01
C HIS A 278 1.15 -3.35 -41.55
N THR A 279 2.28 -3.04 -42.20
CA THR A 279 3.58 -3.63 -41.92
C THR A 279 4.15 -3.16 -40.58
N LEU A 280 5.10 -3.94 -40.03
CA LEU A 280 5.83 -3.57 -38.82
C LEU A 280 6.55 -2.22 -38.95
N ALA A 281 7.08 -1.89 -40.14
CA ALA A 281 7.74 -0.61 -40.39
C ALA A 281 6.77 0.58 -40.19
N ARG A 282 5.56 0.49 -40.76
CA ARG A 282 4.54 1.53 -40.62
C ARG A 282 4.05 1.65 -39.17
N LYS A 283 3.92 0.52 -38.47
CA LYS A 283 3.59 0.48 -37.04
C LYS A 283 4.65 1.18 -36.18
N LYS A 284 5.93 0.91 -36.44
CA LYS A 284 7.07 1.57 -35.77
C LYS A 284 7.09 3.07 -36.02
N GLU A 285 6.73 3.53 -37.21
CA GLU A 285 6.65 4.96 -37.54
C GLU A 285 5.61 5.69 -36.68
N ILE A 286 4.42 5.10 -36.51
CA ILE A 286 3.37 5.65 -35.64
C ILE A 286 3.86 5.74 -34.20
N LEU A 287 4.46 4.66 -33.69
CA LEU A 287 5.03 4.64 -32.33
C LEU A 287 6.11 5.73 -32.16
N LYS A 288 7.05 5.82 -33.09
CA LYS A 288 8.10 6.84 -33.08
C LYS A 288 7.53 8.26 -33.07
N MET A 289 6.44 8.50 -33.81
CA MET A 289 5.77 9.80 -33.80
C MET A 289 5.18 10.11 -32.42
N ALA A 290 4.54 9.13 -31.77
CA ALA A 290 3.93 9.31 -30.46
C ALA A 290 4.95 9.50 -29.31
N MET A 291 6.20 9.06 -29.50
CA MET A 291 7.24 9.08 -28.45
C MET A 291 8.46 9.95 -28.78
N ARG A 292 8.39 10.76 -29.85
CA ARG A 292 9.52 11.56 -30.36
C ARG A 292 10.09 12.54 -29.33
N ASP A 293 9.26 13.12 -28.48
CA ASP A 293 9.70 14.14 -27.53
C ASP A 293 9.70 13.62 -26.08
N LEU A 294 9.65 12.30 -25.90
CA LEU A 294 9.58 11.69 -24.57
C LEU A 294 10.91 11.85 -23.82
N ALA A 295 10.87 12.49 -22.66
CA ALA A 295 12.01 12.54 -21.73
C ALA A 295 11.92 11.46 -20.63
N ALA A 296 13.01 11.27 -19.89
CA ALA A 296 13.09 10.24 -18.83
C ALA A 296 12.10 10.45 -17.66
N TYR A 297 11.64 11.68 -17.45
CA TYR A 297 10.71 12.06 -16.39
C TYR A 297 9.24 12.12 -16.85
N ASP A 298 9.00 12.02 -18.16
CA ASP A 298 7.65 12.08 -18.69
C ASP A 298 6.92 10.75 -18.53
N ALA A 299 5.63 10.84 -18.20
CA ALA A 299 4.75 9.70 -18.32
C ALA A 299 4.40 9.49 -19.80
N VAL A 300 4.41 8.24 -20.26
CA VAL A 300 3.87 7.90 -21.58
C VAL A 300 2.38 8.26 -21.67
N LEU A 301 1.87 8.36 -22.89
CA LEU A 301 0.49 8.79 -23.17
C LEU A 301 -0.56 7.88 -22.51
N ARG A 302 -1.76 8.40 -22.34
CA ARG A 302 -2.84 7.72 -21.61
C ARG A 302 -3.30 6.43 -22.28
N GLU A 303 -3.18 6.33 -23.60
CA GLU A 303 -3.57 5.17 -24.40
C GLU A 303 -2.84 3.89 -23.99
N PHE A 304 -1.66 4.00 -23.37
CA PHE A 304 -0.92 2.87 -22.79
C PHE A 304 -1.65 2.24 -21.60
N GLU A 305 -2.63 2.93 -20.99
CA GLU A 305 -3.45 2.38 -19.89
C GLU A 305 -4.38 1.26 -20.35
N HIS A 306 -4.68 1.15 -21.65
CA HIS A 306 -5.55 0.10 -22.21
C HIS A 306 -4.89 -1.29 -22.27
N LEU A 307 -3.59 -1.38 -22.01
CA LEU A 307 -2.81 -2.60 -22.16
C LEU A 307 -2.41 -3.11 -20.78
N SER A 308 -2.96 -4.24 -20.36
CA SER A 308 -2.64 -4.87 -19.07
C SER A 308 -1.62 -6.00 -19.21
N VAL A 309 -0.81 -6.14 -18.16
CA VAL A 309 0.05 -7.30 -17.90
C VAL A 309 -0.13 -7.74 -16.44
N SER A 310 -0.09 -9.03 -16.20
CA SER A 310 -0.20 -9.63 -14.87
C SER A 310 0.97 -10.57 -14.61
N PHE A 311 1.57 -10.47 -13.42
CA PHE A 311 2.70 -11.29 -13.00
C PHE A 311 2.41 -11.96 -11.67
N GLU A 312 2.85 -13.21 -11.53
CA GLU A 312 3.10 -13.83 -10.23
C GLU A 312 4.57 -13.63 -9.86
N LEU A 313 4.80 -13.07 -8.68
CA LEU A 313 6.12 -12.75 -8.14
C LEU A 313 6.37 -13.52 -6.84
N VAL A 314 7.61 -13.92 -6.60
CA VAL A 314 8.08 -14.38 -5.29
C VAL A 314 9.19 -13.47 -4.81
N ILE A 315 8.89 -12.62 -3.82
CA ILE A 315 9.76 -11.50 -3.45
C ILE A 315 9.89 -11.35 -1.94
N SER A 316 11.04 -10.81 -1.51
CA SER A 316 11.35 -10.51 -0.10
C SER A 316 10.45 -9.41 0.46
N ALA A 317 10.38 -9.27 1.79
CA ALA A 317 9.65 -8.15 2.39
C ALA A 317 10.34 -6.80 2.12
N SER A 318 11.66 -6.78 1.99
CA SER A 318 12.42 -5.60 1.50
C SER A 318 11.97 -5.16 0.11
N CYS A 319 11.87 -6.11 -0.82
CA CYS A 319 11.41 -5.86 -2.18
C CYS A 319 9.96 -5.39 -2.22
N PHE A 320 9.07 -6.09 -1.50
CA PHE A 320 7.67 -5.72 -1.44
C PHE A 320 7.47 -4.31 -0.89
N ALA A 321 8.27 -3.89 0.10
CA ALA A 321 8.18 -2.54 0.64
C ALA A 321 8.50 -1.43 -0.36
N GLN A 322 9.26 -1.73 -1.42
CA GLN A 322 9.49 -0.83 -2.55
C GLN A 322 8.39 -0.95 -3.62
N LEU A 323 7.90 -2.18 -3.86
CA LEU A 323 6.89 -2.47 -4.86
C LEU A 323 5.53 -1.87 -4.50
N LYS A 324 5.08 -1.99 -3.24
CA LYS A 324 3.77 -1.49 -2.75
C LYS A 324 3.53 0.01 -2.98
N ARG A 325 4.61 0.78 -3.21
CA ARG A 325 4.57 2.22 -3.46
C ARG A 325 4.05 2.57 -4.87
N HIS A 326 3.94 1.59 -5.76
CA HIS A 326 3.36 1.72 -7.09
C HIS A 326 1.85 1.52 -7.03
N ARG A 327 1.14 2.60 -6.66
CA ARG A 327 -0.26 2.54 -6.21
C ARG A 327 -1.27 2.32 -7.34
N MET A 328 -0.96 2.68 -8.58
CA MET A 328 -1.84 2.47 -9.74
C MET A 328 -1.72 1.03 -10.29
N THR A 329 -1.63 0.08 -9.38
CA THR A 329 -1.54 -1.36 -9.65
C THR A 329 -2.58 -2.10 -8.82
N SER A 330 -2.88 -3.33 -9.22
CA SER A 330 -3.70 -4.26 -8.44
C SER A 330 -2.79 -5.34 -7.88
N MET A 331 -2.68 -5.41 -6.56
CA MET A 331 -1.80 -6.35 -5.87
C MET A 331 -2.61 -7.23 -4.91
N THR A 332 -2.45 -8.54 -5.04
CA THR A 332 -2.94 -9.53 -4.08
C THR A 332 -1.75 -10.30 -3.54
N VAL A 333 -1.66 -10.42 -2.23
CA VAL A 333 -0.48 -11.00 -1.56
C VAL A 333 -0.88 -12.16 -0.67
N GLN A 334 -0.01 -13.16 -0.60
CA GLN A 334 -0.08 -14.17 0.45
C GLN A 334 0.59 -13.65 1.73
N ARG A 335 0.26 -14.24 2.88
CA ARG A 335 0.99 -14.00 4.13
C ARG A 335 2.46 -14.40 3.98
N TYR A 336 3.34 -13.76 4.74
CA TYR A 336 4.72 -14.23 4.84
C TYR A 336 4.74 -15.63 5.44
N SER A 337 5.54 -16.52 4.85
CA SER A 337 5.66 -17.89 5.30
C SER A 337 7.08 -18.42 5.05
N PRO A 338 7.69 -19.09 6.05
CA PRO A 338 8.96 -19.80 5.88
C PRO A 338 9.01 -20.79 4.70
N ASN A 339 7.85 -21.31 4.28
CA ASN A 339 7.75 -22.30 3.21
C ASN A 339 8.02 -21.74 1.81
N VAL A 340 7.96 -20.41 1.63
CA VAL A 340 8.18 -19.76 0.33
C VAL A 340 9.67 -19.64 0.04
N GLY A 341 10.44 -19.26 1.06
CA GLY A 341 11.89 -19.04 0.96
C GLY A 341 12.30 -17.69 1.54
N TRP A 342 13.56 -17.35 1.31
CA TRP A 342 14.17 -16.11 1.76
C TRP A 342 15.14 -15.57 0.71
N THR A 343 15.36 -14.26 0.75
CA THR A 343 16.41 -13.56 -0.01
C THR A 343 17.54 -13.20 0.95
N ILE A 344 18.77 -13.63 0.63
CA ILE A 344 19.99 -13.21 1.32
C ILE A 344 20.80 -12.35 0.35
N PRO A 345 21.20 -11.11 0.72
CA PRO A 345 22.07 -10.29 -0.10
C PRO A 345 23.41 -10.98 -0.41
N GLU A 346 23.92 -10.80 -1.63
CA GLU A 346 25.20 -11.39 -2.06
C GLU A 346 26.37 -10.91 -1.19
N SER A 347 26.32 -9.66 -0.75
CA SER A 347 27.31 -9.05 0.16
C SER A 347 27.45 -9.80 1.50
N VAL A 348 26.40 -10.49 1.97
CA VAL A 348 26.48 -11.36 3.17
C VAL A 348 27.40 -12.57 2.92
N ALA A 349 27.41 -13.10 1.70
CA ALA A 349 28.32 -14.16 1.31
C ALA A 349 29.75 -13.64 1.17
N GLU A 350 29.94 -12.43 0.63
CA GLU A 350 31.25 -11.76 0.51
C GLU A 350 31.94 -11.60 1.88
N VAL A 351 31.18 -11.22 2.92
CA VAL A 351 31.69 -11.11 4.31
C VAL A 351 31.71 -12.45 5.07
N LYS A 352 31.46 -13.56 4.38
CA LYS A 352 31.50 -14.94 4.91
C LYS A 352 30.49 -15.22 6.04
N GLU A 353 29.42 -14.44 6.15
CA GLU A 353 28.39 -14.57 7.20
C GLU A 353 27.17 -15.40 6.77
N HIS A 354 27.17 -15.96 5.56
CA HIS A 354 26.06 -16.73 5.01
C HIS A 354 25.61 -17.94 5.85
N LYS A 355 26.49 -18.55 6.67
CA LYS A 355 26.13 -19.68 7.56
C LYS A 355 25.37 -19.17 8.78
N ASN A 356 25.99 -18.26 9.53
CA ASN A 356 25.38 -17.62 10.71
C ASN A 356 24.03 -16.96 10.37
N TYR A 357 23.92 -16.37 9.18
CA TYR A 357 22.67 -15.79 8.67
C TYR A 357 21.57 -16.85 8.55
N LYS A 358 21.88 -18.00 7.94
CA LYS A 358 20.93 -19.10 7.80
C LYS A 358 20.55 -19.72 9.14
N ASP A 359 21.50 -19.84 10.07
CA ASP A 359 21.23 -20.39 11.40
C ASP A 359 20.30 -19.46 12.20
N LEU A 360 20.44 -18.14 12.04
CA LEU A 360 19.50 -17.18 12.62
C LEU A 360 18.12 -17.20 11.94
N LEU A 361 18.07 -17.36 10.61
CA LEU A 361 16.80 -17.59 9.90
C LEU A 361 16.12 -18.87 10.38
N ALA A 362 16.86 -19.98 10.53
CA ALA A 362 16.31 -21.25 11.01
C ALA A 362 15.69 -21.11 12.41
N ARG A 363 16.40 -20.48 13.35
CA ARG A 363 15.87 -20.16 14.69
C ARG A 363 14.65 -19.23 14.63
N THR A 364 14.63 -18.29 13.68
CA THR A 364 13.46 -17.44 13.43
C THR A 364 12.26 -18.26 12.93
N GLU A 365 12.48 -19.20 12.01
CA GLU A 365 11.44 -20.10 11.48
C GLU A 365 10.91 -21.06 12.58
N GLU A 366 11.76 -21.48 13.52
CA GLU A 366 11.37 -22.28 14.70
C GLU A 366 10.42 -21.51 15.62
N VAL A 367 10.79 -20.28 16.02
CA VAL A 367 9.93 -19.42 16.84
C VAL A 367 8.65 -19.05 16.09
N PHE A 368 8.72 -18.80 14.78
CA PHE A 368 7.53 -18.60 13.95
C PHE A 368 6.57 -19.79 14.04
N THR A 369 7.10 -21.02 13.95
CA THR A 369 6.29 -22.24 13.98
C THR A 369 5.58 -22.38 15.33
N GLN A 370 6.31 -22.16 16.43
CA GLN A 370 5.74 -22.18 17.79
C GLN A 370 4.61 -21.15 17.94
N LEU A 371 4.85 -19.91 17.50
CA LEU A 371 3.85 -18.85 17.56
C LEU A 371 2.65 -19.12 16.66
N ALA A 372 2.86 -19.74 15.49
CA ALA A 372 1.80 -19.92 14.50
C ALA A 372 0.73 -20.93 14.93
N GLU A 373 1.03 -21.81 15.88
CA GLU A 373 0.07 -22.79 16.43
C GLU A 373 -1.10 -22.10 17.14
N GLN A 374 -0.80 -21.09 17.96
CA GLN A 374 -1.81 -20.35 18.74
C GLN A 374 -2.15 -18.99 18.12
N TYR A 375 -1.17 -18.35 17.47
CA TYR A 375 -1.24 -16.96 16.98
C TYR A 375 -0.84 -16.86 15.49
N PRO A 376 -1.53 -17.55 14.56
CA PRO A 376 -1.11 -17.67 13.16
C PRO A 376 -1.01 -16.34 12.38
N ALA A 377 -1.71 -15.29 12.82
CA ALA A 377 -1.59 -13.98 12.20
C ALA A 377 -0.40 -13.19 12.77
N ALA A 378 -0.21 -13.20 14.10
CA ALA A 378 0.84 -12.48 14.81
C ALA A 378 2.22 -13.15 14.70
N ALA A 379 2.29 -14.44 14.38
CA ALA A 379 3.56 -15.12 14.13
C ALA A 379 4.41 -14.42 13.04
N GLN A 380 3.78 -13.74 12.08
CA GLN A 380 4.50 -12.99 11.03
C GLN A 380 5.44 -11.90 11.58
N TYR A 381 5.22 -11.41 12.79
CA TYR A 381 6.05 -10.34 13.37
C TYR A 381 7.50 -10.79 13.58
N VAL A 382 7.77 -12.06 13.88
CA VAL A 382 9.16 -12.52 14.07
C VAL A 382 9.92 -12.71 12.76
N LEU A 383 9.20 -12.85 11.64
CA LEU A 383 9.83 -13.02 10.34
C LEU A 383 10.63 -11.78 9.97
N THR A 384 11.71 -12.01 9.23
CA THR A 384 12.65 -10.96 8.81
C THR A 384 12.34 -10.43 7.42
N ASN A 385 12.96 -9.30 7.08
CA ASN A 385 12.88 -8.70 5.76
C ASN A 385 13.35 -9.60 4.60
N SER A 386 14.16 -10.61 4.91
CA SER A 386 14.56 -11.67 3.98
C SER A 386 13.41 -12.56 3.56
N HIS A 387 12.39 -12.78 4.40
CA HIS A 387 11.36 -13.77 4.13
C HIS A 387 10.54 -13.36 2.91
N GLN A 388 10.30 -14.34 2.05
CA GLN A 388 9.59 -14.13 0.79
C GLN A 388 8.10 -14.36 0.94
N ARG A 389 7.35 -13.78 0.01
CA ARG A 389 5.93 -14.08 -0.20
C ARG A 389 5.58 -14.08 -1.68
N ARG A 390 4.43 -14.69 -1.98
CA ARG A 390 3.84 -14.64 -3.31
C ARG A 390 3.01 -13.38 -3.47
N VAL A 391 3.20 -12.69 -4.60
CA VAL A 391 2.49 -11.47 -4.97
C VAL A 391 1.96 -11.64 -6.39
N LEU A 392 0.64 -11.58 -6.55
CA LEU A 392 0.01 -11.40 -7.85
C LEU A 392 -0.14 -9.90 -8.09
N VAL A 393 0.49 -9.39 -9.15
CA VAL A 393 0.42 -7.97 -9.53
C VAL A 393 -0.09 -7.82 -10.95
N THR A 394 -1.08 -6.96 -11.13
CA THR A 394 -1.58 -6.53 -12.44
C THR A 394 -1.40 -5.03 -12.59
N LEU A 395 -0.85 -4.60 -13.70
CA LEU A 395 -0.61 -3.20 -14.03
C LEU A 395 -0.78 -2.97 -15.53
N ASN A 396 -1.07 -1.73 -15.91
CA ASN A 396 -1.10 -1.36 -17.32
C ASN A 396 0.31 -0.99 -17.83
N ALA A 397 0.48 -0.88 -19.15
CA ALA A 397 1.78 -0.59 -19.75
C ALA A 397 2.31 0.79 -19.32
N ARG A 398 1.46 1.81 -19.14
CA ARG A 398 1.86 3.13 -18.64
C ARG A 398 2.51 3.04 -17.25
N GLU A 399 1.89 2.26 -16.37
CA GLU A 399 2.41 1.99 -15.03
C GLU A 399 3.65 1.12 -15.05
N LEU A 400 3.78 0.19 -16.00
CA LEU A 400 5.02 -0.58 -16.17
C LEU A 400 6.18 0.32 -16.61
N TYR A 401 5.95 1.32 -17.47
CA TYR A 401 6.94 2.36 -17.78
C TYR A 401 7.33 3.15 -16.52
N HIS A 402 6.35 3.59 -15.72
CA HIS A 402 6.64 4.32 -14.49
C HIS A 402 7.44 3.48 -13.49
N LEU A 403 7.05 2.22 -13.30
CA LEU A 403 7.75 1.25 -12.46
C LEU A 403 9.18 1.03 -12.93
N SER A 404 9.36 0.76 -14.22
CA SER A 404 10.66 0.59 -14.89
C SER A 404 11.58 1.80 -14.66
N ARG A 405 11.09 3.03 -14.92
CA ARG A 405 11.88 4.26 -14.74
C ARG A 405 12.40 4.44 -13.32
N LEU A 406 11.63 4.04 -12.30
CA LEU A 406 12.02 4.23 -10.90
C LEU A 406 12.76 3.05 -10.30
N ARG A 407 12.55 1.84 -10.82
CA ARG A 407 13.02 0.60 -10.17
C ARG A 407 14.09 -0.13 -10.98
N GLU A 408 14.21 0.08 -12.28
CA GLU A 408 15.36 -0.43 -13.05
C GLU A 408 16.60 0.47 -12.97
N ASP A 409 16.46 1.66 -12.38
CA ASP A 409 17.54 2.64 -12.25
C ASP A 409 18.69 2.15 -11.34
N ALA A 410 19.93 2.53 -11.66
CA ALA A 410 21.11 2.20 -10.84
C ALA A 410 20.98 2.58 -9.35
N THR A 411 20.23 3.63 -9.01
CA THR A 411 19.99 4.07 -7.61
C THR A 411 18.94 3.24 -6.87
N ALA A 412 18.16 2.43 -7.60
CA ALA A 412 17.20 1.52 -7.02
C ALA A 412 17.92 0.36 -6.33
N GLN A 413 17.31 -0.12 -5.26
CA GLN A 413 17.82 -1.27 -4.52
C GLN A 413 17.86 -2.50 -5.42
N TRP A 414 18.96 -3.25 -5.39
CA TRP A 414 19.26 -4.32 -6.34
C TRP A 414 18.13 -5.36 -6.45
N ASP A 415 17.46 -5.69 -5.34
CA ASP A 415 16.41 -6.71 -5.30
C ASP A 415 15.20 -6.32 -6.17
N ILE A 416 14.62 -5.14 -5.92
CA ILE A 416 13.50 -4.65 -6.73
C ILE A 416 13.93 -4.36 -8.17
N ARG A 417 15.19 -3.96 -8.37
CA ARG A 417 15.76 -3.72 -9.69
C ARG A 417 15.76 -4.98 -10.54
N ASP A 418 16.26 -6.08 -10.00
CA ASP A 418 16.30 -7.36 -10.71
C ASP A 418 14.90 -7.90 -11.00
N ILE A 419 13.97 -7.76 -10.04
CA ILE A 419 12.57 -8.18 -10.21
C ILE A 419 11.89 -7.39 -11.34
N VAL A 420 11.99 -6.05 -11.32
CA VAL A 420 11.33 -5.22 -12.33
C VAL A 420 11.98 -5.39 -13.70
N ASN A 421 13.30 -5.54 -13.77
CA ASN A 421 13.99 -5.82 -15.02
C ASN A 421 13.46 -7.09 -15.68
N ARG A 422 13.31 -8.19 -14.91
CA ARG A 422 12.71 -9.44 -15.41
C ARG A 422 11.24 -9.29 -15.81
N MET A 423 10.46 -8.50 -15.07
CA MET A 423 9.07 -8.20 -15.45
C MET A 423 9.01 -7.53 -16.82
N VAL A 424 9.86 -6.51 -17.04
CA VAL A 424 9.93 -5.77 -18.30
C VAL A 424 10.44 -6.64 -19.43
N GLU A 425 11.47 -7.47 -19.20
CA GLU A 425 11.95 -8.45 -20.18
C GLU A 425 10.85 -9.41 -20.65
N GLN A 426 10.12 -10.02 -19.71
CA GLN A 426 9.01 -10.91 -20.05
C GLN A 426 7.88 -10.19 -20.78
N ALA A 427 7.54 -8.97 -20.37
CA ALA A 427 6.51 -8.19 -21.04
C ALA A 427 6.92 -7.73 -22.45
N ARG A 428 8.20 -7.41 -22.68
CA ARG A 428 8.71 -7.07 -24.02
C ARG A 428 8.56 -8.23 -25.01
N ASN A 429 8.61 -9.48 -24.55
CA ASN A 429 8.40 -10.64 -25.42
C ASN A 429 6.97 -10.69 -26.00
N VAL A 430 5.98 -10.14 -25.29
CA VAL A 430 4.57 -10.14 -25.71
C VAL A 430 4.07 -8.77 -26.21
N MET A 431 4.78 -7.68 -25.88
CA MET A 431 4.47 -6.31 -26.32
C MET A 431 5.74 -5.56 -26.80
N PRO A 432 6.43 -6.06 -27.83
CA PRO A 432 7.75 -5.56 -28.20
C PRO A 432 7.75 -4.10 -28.66
N LEU A 433 6.74 -3.64 -29.41
CA LEU A 433 6.65 -2.23 -29.80
C LEU A 433 6.25 -1.35 -28.61
N THR A 434 5.21 -1.75 -27.89
CA THR A 434 4.68 -1.00 -26.75
C THR A 434 5.77 -0.69 -25.72
N LEU A 435 6.63 -1.67 -25.40
CA LEU A 435 7.64 -1.55 -24.34
C LEU A 435 9.05 -1.28 -24.86
N THR A 436 9.18 -0.84 -26.12
CA THR A 436 10.49 -0.58 -26.74
C THR A 436 11.35 0.40 -25.93
N LEU A 437 10.74 1.44 -25.34
CA LEU A 437 11.47 2.48 -24.59
C LEU A 437 11.44 2.28 -23.06
N ALA A 438 10.82 1.23 -22.53
CA ALA A 438 10.84 0.96 -21.09
C ALA A 438 12.30 0.75 -20.65
N ALA A 439 12.75 1.35 -19.56
CA ALA A 439 14.10 1.25 -18.97
C ALA A 439 14.20 2.07 -17.67
N GLY A 440 15.26 1.88 -16.89
CA GLY A 440 15.69 2.84 -15.85
C GLY A 440 16.00 4.23 -16.45
N LYS A 441 16.13 5.26 -15.60
CA LYS A 441 16.44 6.63 -16.09
C LYS A 441 17.87 6.69 -16.64
N ASP A 442 18.80 6.07 -15.94
CA ASP A 442 20.18 5.82 -16.37
C ASP A 442 20.29 5.13 -17.74
N GLY A 443 19.40 4.17 -18.03
CA GLY A 443 19.37 3.44 -19.30
C GLY A 443 18.58 4.12 -20.43
N PHE A 444 17.75 5.12 -20.12
CA PHE A 444 16.77 5.66 -21.08
C PHE A 444 17.42 6.26 -22.32
N ALA A 445 18.48 7.06 -22.16
CA ALA A 445 19.16 7.71 -23.28
C ALA A 445 19.67 6.70 -24.32
N ARG A 446 20.20 5.55 -23.85
CA ARG A 446 20.67 4.47 -24.72
C ARG A 446 19.52 3.86 -25.52
N VAL A 447 18.45 3.44 -24.83
CA VAL A 447 17.30 2.78 -25.47
C VAL A 447 16.58 3.74 -26.43
N TYR A 448 16.54 5.03 -26.09
CA TYR A 448 16.03 6.07 -26.97
C TYR A 448 16.89 6.22 -28.24
N GLN A 449 18.21 6.28 -28.09
CA GLN A 449 19.15 6.35 -29.22
C GLN A 449 19.06 5.10 -30.11
N ASP A 450 18.89 3.91 -29.54
CA ASP A 450 18.69 2.67 -30.30
C ASP A 450 17.43 2.73 -31.17
N LEU A 451 16.37 3.40 -30.70
CA LEU A 451 15.13 3.57 -31.47
C LEU A 451 15.25 4.69 -32.51
N PHE A 452 15.73 5.87 -32.13
CA PHE A 452 15.68 7.09 -32.96
C PHE A 452 16.95 7.41 -33.74
N GLY A 453 18.07 6.76 -33.44
CA GLY A 453 19.39 7.04 -34.02
C GLY A 453 20.07 8.29 -33.47
N SER A 454 19.44 8.98 -32.52
CA SER A 454 19.95 10.18 -31.84
C SER A 454 19.54 10.16 -30.37
N PRO A 455 20.33 10.79 -29.47
CA PRO A 455 19.96 10.90 -28.05
C PRO A 455 18.69 11.74 -27.86
N PRO A 456 17.99 11.60 -26.73
CA PRO A 456 16.85 12.44 -26.41
C PRO A 456 17.28 13.90 -26.23
N THR A 457 16.36 14.84 -26.46
CA THR A 457 16.61 16.29 -26.33
C THR A 457 17.17 16.67 -24.96
N VAL A 458 16.71 15.99 -23.91
CA VAL A 458 17.18 16.18 -22.53
C VAL A 458 17.94 14.93 -22.10
N THR A 459 19.26 15.07 -21.96
CA THR A 459 20.14 14.02 -21.40
C THR A 459 20.44 14.25 -19.92
N ASN A 460 20.44 15.51 -19.48
CA ASN A 460 20.56 15.93 -18.07
C ASN A 460 19.40 16.86 -17.70
N LEU A 461 18.75 16.60 -16.57
CA LEU A 461 17.65 17.44 -16.08
C LEU A 461 18.20 18.75 -15.50
N GLU A 462 18.07 19.85 -16.23
CA GLU A 462 18.27 21.18 -15.69
C GLU A 462 16.97 21.67 -15.05
N LEU A 463 16.99 21.91 -13.74
CA LEU A 463 15.83 22.48 -13.05
C LEU A 463 15.67 23.96 -13.46
N PRO A 464 14.44 24.43 -13.72
CA PRO A 464 14.21 25.85 -13.98
C PRO A 464 14.69 26.68 -12.78
N VAL A 465 15.27 27.85 -13.06
CA VAL A 465 15.71 28.80 -12.03
C VAL A 465 14.52 29.09 -11.11
N GLY A 466 14.71 28.89 -9.80
CA GLY A 466 13.66 29.04 -8.81
C GLY A 466 12.97 30.39 -8.93
N ARG A 467 11.64 30.37 -9.08
CA ARG A 467 10.84 31.61 -9.07
C ARG A 467 11.07 32.30 -7.72
N GLN A 468 11.38 33.59 -7.72
CA GLN A 468 11.38 34.38 -6.49
C GLN A 468 9.99 34.26 -5.84
N LEU A 469 9.96 33.64 -4.67
CA LEU A 469 8.75 33.57 -3.86
C LEU A 469 8.44 34.99 -3.39
N PRO A 470 7.16 35.42 -3.40
CA PRO A 470 6.79 36.68 -2.78
C PRO A 470 7.27 36.66 -1.32
N ALA A 471 7.93 37.73 -0.88
CA ALA A 471 8.30 37.89 0.51
C ALA A 471 7.03 37.73 1.35
N SER A 472 7.02 36.69 2.19
CA SER A 472 6.01 36.32 3.19
C SER A 472 4.63 36.96 3.04
N CYS A 473 3.61 36.14 2.78
CA CYS A 473 2.28 36.42 3.31
C CYS A 473 2.42 36.51 4.84
N GLU A 474 2.56 37.73 5.36
CA GLU A 474 2.33 37.99 6.77
C GLU A 474 0.95 37.45 7.10
N VAL A 475 0.91 36.55 8.08
CA VAL A 475 -0.34 36.03 8.63
C VAL A 475 -1.02 37.21 9.31
N GLY A 476 -1.87 37.90 8.55
CA GLY A 476 -2.72 38.97 9.04
C GLY A 476 -3.81 38.42 9.98
N ASP A 477 -3.92 39.12 11.09
CA ASP A 477 -5.10 39.31 11.94
C ASP A 477 -5.43 38.22 12.99
N GLU A 478 -4.81 38.42 14.17
CA GLU A 478 -5.54 38.29 15.44
C GLU A 478 -6.80 39.16 15.41
N PRO A 479 -7.92 38.75 16.04
CA PRO A 479 -9.14 39.52 15.99
C PRO A 479 -8.97 40.86 16.71
N GLU A 480 -9.24 41.96 15.99
CA GLU A 480 -9.36 43.30 16.54
C GLU A 480 -10.26 43.26 17.79
N LYS A 481 -9.69 43.68 18.93
CA LYS A 481 -10.47 44.06 20.10
C LYS A 481 -11.17 45.37 19.74
N GLU A 482 -12.47 45.30 19.47
CA GLU A 482 -13.34 46.48 19.50
C GLU A 482 -13.19 47.16 20.87
N GLN A 483 -12.56 48.34 20.85
CA GLN A 483 -12.60 49.29 21.96
C GLN A 483 -13.99 49.92 21.94
N VAL A 484 -14.79 49.61 22.96
CA VAL A 484 -15.99 50.37 23.29
C VAL A 484 -15.52 51.71 23.88
N GLU A 485 -15.64 52.77 23.10
CA GLU A 485 -15.59 54.14 23.60
C GLU A 485 -16.85 54.39 24.44
N THR A 486 -16.70 54.40 25.76
CA THR A 486 -17.64 55.06 26.66
C THR A 486 -17.19 56.50 26.84
N GLU A 487 -17.96 57.43 26.26
CA GLU A 487 -17.92 58.85 26.59
C GLU A 487 -18.32 59.05 28.06
N GLU A 488 -17.47 59.68 28.87
CA GLU A 488 -17.97 60.63 29.87
C GLU A 488 -16.91 61.67 30.24
N LYS A 489 -17.30 62.93 30.07
CA LYS A 489 -16.53 64.13 30.40
C LYS A 489 -16.43 64.31 31.91
N ALA A 490 -15.30 64.89 32.30
CA ALA A 490 -14.89 65.23 33.64
C ALA A 490 -15.83 66.21 34.36
N GLU A 491 -16.02 65.95 35.65
CA GLU A 491 -15.94 66.87 36.80
C GLU A 491 -15.94 65.93 38.03
N GLY A 492 -15.02 65.89 38.97
CA GLY A 492 -14.00 66.78 39.48
C GLY A 492 -13.76 66.31 40.92
N GLY A 493 -12.52 66.39 41.42
CA GLY A 493 -12.30 66.35 42.87
C GLY A 493 -11.46 65.19 43.44
N LYS A 494 -10.15 65.47 43.51
CA LYS A 494 -9.30 65.31 44.69
C LYS A 494 -9.18 63.93 45.38
N ALA A 495 -7.94 63.45 45.26
CA ALA A 495 -6.98 63.28 46.37
C ALA A 495 -6.71 61.87 46.92
N LYS A 496 -5.41 61.55 46.78
CA LYS A 496 -4.49 60.99 47.79
C LYS A 496 -4.53 59.48 48.07
N THR A 497 -3.34 58.90 47.83
CA THR A 497 -2.59 57.96 48.70
C THR A 497 -3.25 56.59 48.97
N GLY A 498 -2.58 55.45 48.86
CA GLY A 498 -1.17 55.17 48.69
C GLY A 498 -0.90 53.73 49.16
N SER A 499 0.14 53.13 48.58
CA SER A 499 1.05 52.16 49.22
C SER A 499 0.56 50.75 49.61
N ARG A 500 1.41 49.79 49.20
CA ARG A 500 1.88 48.59 49.94
C ARG A 500 1.00 47.32 50.02
N LYS A 501 1.36 46.34 49.16
CA LYS A 501 1.97 45.01 49.48
C LYS A 501 2.11 44.62 50.99
N PRO A 502 2.34 43.33 51.37
CA PRO A 502 2.18 42.04 50.66
C PRO A 502 1.79 40.81 51.57
N LYS A 503 1.93 39.59 51.01
CA LYS A 503 2.33 38.29 51.62
C LYS A 503 1.29 37.31 52.21
N ALA A 504 1.10 36.21 51.46
CA ALA A 504 1.46 34.79 51.77
C ALA A 504 1.09 34.11 53.11
N ARG A 505 0.34 32.98 53.02
CA ARG A 505 0.60 31.62 53.58
C ARG A 505 -0.66 30.74 53.35
N VAL A 506 -0.61 29.60 52.63
CA VAL A 506 -0.22 28.24 53.05
C VAL A 506 -1.04 27.68 54.24
N ARG A 507 -1.96 26.72 54.01
CA ARG A 507 -1.89 25.30 54.47
C ARG A 507 -3.12 24.44 54.11
N LYS A 508 -2.84 23.13 53.98
CA LYS A 508 -3.66 21.92 53.76
C LYS A 508 -4.72 21.63 54.85
N VAL A 509 -5.66 20.71 54.54
CA VAL A 509 -6.06 19.44 55.25
C VAL A 509 -7.36 18.91 54.57
N LYS A 510 -7.42 17.70 53.95
CA LYS A 510 -7.87 16.34 54.41
C LYS A 510 -9.19 16.35 55.24
N THR A 511 -10.22 15.52 55.05
CA THR A 511 -10.39 14.04 55.19
C THR A 511 -11.87 13.70 54.79
N GLU A 512 -12.19 12.57 54.11
CA GLU A 512 -12.85 11.31 54.61
C GLU A 512 -14.27 11.47 55.23
N GLU A 513 -15.30 10.62 55.14
CA GLU A 513 -15.63 9.28 54.56
C GLU A 513 -17.16 9.02 54.76
N LYS A 514 -17.71 7.94 54.14
CA LYS A 514 -18.81 7.03 54.62
C LYS A 514 -20.30 7.49 54.58
N THR A 515 -21.35 6.67 54.35
CA THR A 515 -21.63 5.27 53.92
C THR A 515 -23.17 5.04 53.76
N GLU A 516 -23.55 3.95 53.07
CA GLU A 516 -24.78 3.09 53.22
C GLU A 516 -26.18 3.60 52.76
N GLY A 517 -27.13 2.78 52.27
CA GLY A 517 -27.25 1.33 52.01
C GLY A 517 -28.71 0.87 51.70
N GLY A 518 -28.88 -0.23 50.97
CA GLY A 518 -30.06 -1.14 50.90
C GLY A 518 -31.28 -0.74 50.02
N SER A 519 -32.16 -1.60 49.49
CA SER A 519 -32.29 -3.06 49.32
C SER A 519 -33.61 -3.34 48.54
N GLY A 520 -33.77 -4.49 47.84
CA GLY A 520 -35.09 -4.93 47.34
C GLY A 520 -35.11 -6.05 46.28
N LYS A 521 -35.51 -7.26 46.68
CA LYS A 521 -35.68 -8.52 45.91
C LYS A 521 -37.03 -8.59 45.15
N ALA A 522 -37.12 -9.38 44.05
CA ALA A 522 -37.91 -10.65 43.98
C ALA A 522 -38.20 -11.22 42.55
N LYS A 523 -37.91 -12.54 42.42
CA LYS A 523 -38.64 -13.69 41.81
C LYS A 523 -39.03 -13.78 40.30
N ALA A 524 -38.36 -14.76 39.65
CA ALA A 524 -38.86 -16.00 39.00
C ALA A 524 -40.19 -16.02 38.19
N GLY A 525 -40.13 -16.60 36.98
CA GLY A 525 -41.31 -17.07 36.24
C GLY A 525 -41.00 -17.71 34.88
N SER A 526 -40.89 -19.04 34.85
CA SER A 526 -40.91 -19.90 33.66
C SER A 526 -42.27 -19.90 32.93
N ARG A 527 -42.30 -19.99 31.60
CA ARG A 527 -43.13 -20.94 30.78
C ARG A 527 -43.23 -20.53 29.29
N LYS A 528 -42.84 -21.46 28.41
CA LYS A 528 -43.45 -21.65 27.06
C LYS A 528 -44.90 -22.12 27.23
N PRO A 529 -45.82 -21.86 26.27
CA PRO A 529 -46.12 -22.90 25.28
C PRO A 529 -46.56 -22.43 23.86
N LYS A 530 -46.28 -23.32 22.90
CA LYS A 530 -47.08 -23.82 21.76
C LYS A 530 -47.75 -22.87 20.74
N ALA A 531 -47.30 -23.08 19.49
CA ALA A 531 -48.06 -23.52 18.31
C ALA A 531 -49.36 -22.80 17.91
N GLY A 532 -49.32 -22.16 16.73
CA GLY A 532 -50.48 -21.74 15.94
C GLY A 532 -50.23 -22.01 14.46
N THR A 533 -50.97 -22.98 13.95
CA THR A 533 -50.93 -23.57 12.61
C THR A 533 -51.55 -22.63 11.56
N GLN A 534 -50.96 -22.50 10.37
CA GLN A 534 -51.76 -22.31 9.15
C GLN A 534 -51.10 -23.01 7.95
N LYS A 535 -51.70 -24.17 7.61
CA LYS A 535 -51.56 -24.85 6.32
C LYS A 535 -52.54 -24.19 5.35
N VAL A 536 -52.07 -23.80 4.17
CA VAL A 536 -52.88 -23.86 2.94
C VAL A 536 -52.23 -24.86 1.98
N LYS A 537 -53.09 -25.68 1.40
CA LYS A 537 -52.84 -26.91 0.65
C LYS A 537 -52.58 -26.63 -0.85
N ARG A 538 -51.71 -27.47 -1.44
CA ARG A 538 -51.83 -28.24 -2.71
C ARG A 538 -52.03 -27.43 -4.01
N LYS A 539 -51.52 -27.78 -5.20
CA LYS A 539 -51.10 -29.07 -5.79
C LYS A 539 -50.50 -28.76 -7.19
N ALA A 540 -49.72 -29.71 -7.72
CA ALA A 540 -49.70 -30.21 -9.12
C ALA A 540 -48.31 -30.18 -9.80
N GLU A 541 -47.82 -31.40 -10.02
CA GLU A 541 -46.77 -31.80 -10.96
C GLU A 541 -47.17 -31.49 -12.41
N VAL A 542 -46.19 -31.14 -13.26
CA VAL A 542 -46.13 -31.58 -14.67
C VAL A 542 -44.66 -31.65 -15.11
N ARG A 543 -44.20 -32.84 -15.52
CA ARG A 543 -43.02 -33.05 -16.40
C ARG A 543 -43.37 -32.69 -17.85
N PRO A 544 -42.37 -32.44 -18.70
CA PRO A 544 -42.23 -33.36 -19.84
C PRO A 544 -40.80 -33.84 -20.12
N LYS A 545 -40.75 -34.98 -20.80
CA LYS A 545 -39.59 -35.70 -21.34
C LYS A 545 -39.38 -35.35 -22.83
N ALA A 546 -38.12 -35.49 -23.24
CA ALA A 546 -37.61 -36.06 -24.51
C ALA A 546 -37.59 -35.22 -25.80
N GLY A 547 -36.44 -35.27 -26.49
CA GLY A 547 -36.24 -34.77 -27.85
C GLY A 547 -34.80 -34.86 -28.35
N THR A 548 -34.32 -36.08 -28.56
CA THR A 548 -33.06 -36.46 -29.23
C THR A 548 -32.92 -35.96 -30.68
N ARG A 549 -31.69 -35.65 -31.14
CA ARG A 549 -31.20 -35.99 -32.49
C ARG A 549 -29.66 -36.13 -32.58
N LYS A 550 -29.27 -37.26 -33.19
CA LYS A 550 -27.96 -37.76 -33.70
C LYS A 550 -27.32 -36.78 -34.74
N ALA A 551 -26.08 -36.86 -35.23
CA ALA A 551 -24.99 -37.86 -35.30
C ALA A 551 -23.69 -37.16 -35.77
N GLY A 552 -22.52 -37.80 -35.66
CA GLY A 552 -21.35 -37.48 -36.50
C GLY A 552 -19.99 -37.99 -36.01
N ALA A 553 -19.54 -39.09 -36.60
CA ALA A 553 -18.29 -39.86 -36.40
C ALA A 553 -16.94 -39.10 -36.36
N GLY A 554 -15.91 -39.74 -35.79
CA GLY A 554 -14.50 -39.40 -36.05
C GLY A 554 -13.48 -40.05 -35.10
N THR A 555 -13.11 -41.30 -35.37
CA THR A 555 -12.05 -42.07 -34.72
C THR A 555 -10.64 -41.62 -35.19
N ALA A 556 -9.64 -41.67 -34.28
CA ALA A 556 -8.32 -42.30 -34.45
C ALA A 556 -7.06 -41.50 -34.02
N ALA A 557 -6.17 -42.27 -33.39
CA ALA A 557 -4.69 -42.26 -33.46
C ALA A 557 -3.85 -41.42 -32.49
N LYS A 558 -3.23 -42.13 -31.53
CA LYS A 558 -1.94 -41.82 -30.88
C LYS A 558 -0.79 -41.80 -31.91
N PRO A 559 0.29 -41.02 -31.71
CA PRO A 559 1.55 -41.29 -32.38
C PRO A 559 2.48 -42.13 -31.50
N ALA A 560 3.01 -43.19 -32.11
CA ALA A 560 4.10 -44.01 -31.60
C ALA A 560 5.46 -43.41 -31.96
N ALA A 561 6.45 -43.76 -31.14
CA ALA A 561 7.85 -43.41 -31.22
C ALA A 561 8.50 -43.73 -32.59
N ARG A 562 9.43 -42.86 -33.01
CA ARG A 562 10.46 -43.18 -34.01
C ARG A 562 11.85 -42.91 -33.44
N LYS A 563 12.55 -43.99 -33.10
CA LYS A 563 14.02 -44.08 -33.20
C LYS A 563 14.39 -44.09 -34.69
N ARG A 564 15.38 -43.30 -35.10
CA ARG A 564 16.36 -43.71 -36.10
C ARG A 564 17.65 -42.89 -36.00
N THR A 565 18.73 -43.63 -35.93
CA THR A 565 20.14 -43.29 -35.86
C THR A 565 20.76 -43.13 -37.26
N ARG A 566 21.89 -42.38 -37.31
CA ARG A 566 22.94 -42.28 -38.35
C ARG A 566 22.51 -41.57 -39.65
N LYS A 567 23.26 -40.60 -40.18
CA LYS A 567 24.72 -40.43 -40.31
C LYS A 567 25.16 -39.03 -39.93
#